data_AF-A0A2E2QU65-F1
#
_entry.id   AF-A0A2E2QU65-F1
#
_cell.length_a   1.000
_cell.length_b   1.000
_cell.length_c   1.000
_cell.angle_alpha   90.00
_cell.angle_beta   90.00
_cell.angle_gamma   90.00
#
_symmetry.space_group_name_H-M   'P 1'
#
loop_
_entity.id
_entity.type
_entity.pdbx_description
1 polymer ?
#
loop_
_entity_poly.entity_id
_entity_poly.type
_entity_poly.pdbx_seq_one_letter_code
_entity_poly.pdbx_strand_id
1 'polypeptide(L)'
;MTTPAPHTKAVDAPEVAAYWAERRRYLERIRKIPETRQRFWQEVAIYLLRRVLWSFGFFPVFLAFWIPFVMASFNPVVMASDLIPLLEAFVNSNPEVQATTISTLLIAWASIGFFFLVFDFVLTPFKSPYEYEADVYMKSWEQLNHDQLPDKV
;
A
#
# COMPACT_ATOMS: atom_id res chain seq x y z
N MET A 1 -11.02 -53.69 15.59
CA MET A 1 -10.12 -52.84 16.41
C MET A 1 -10.12 -51.45 15.78
N THR A 2 -10.91 -50.53 16.34
CA THR A 2 -11.05 -49.15 15.84
C THR A 2 -10.02 -48.26 16.51
N THR A 3 -9.07 -47.74 15.74
CA THR A 3 -8.08 -46.76 16.16
C THR A 3 -8.78 -45.46 16.58
N PRO A 4 -8.57 -44.91 17.79
CA PRO A 4 -9.14 -43.63 18.15
C PRO A 4 -8.43 -42.50 17.39
N ALA A 5 -9.20 -41.57 16.85
CA ALA A 5 -8.71 -40.35 16.21
C ALA A 5 -7.83 -39.54 17.18
N PRO A 6 -6.80 -38.82 16.71
CA PRO A 6 -5.97 -38.01 17.58
C PRO A 6 -6.85 -36.91 18.19
N HIS A 7 -6.93 -36.89 19.52
CA HIS A 7 -7.55 -35.80 20.27
C HIS A 7 -6.85 -34.49 19.89
N THR A 8 -7.55 -33.65 19.12
CA THR A 8 -7.21 -32.23 18.99
C THR A 8 -7.33 -31.65 20.39
N LYS A 9 -6.20 -31.50 21.09
CA LYS A 9 -6.13 -30.85 22.39
C LYS A 9 -6.77 -29.46 22.24
N ALA A 10 -7.84 -29.22 22.99
CA ALA A 10 -8.42 -27.89 23.08
C ALA A 10 -7.34 -26.97 23.61
N VAL A 11 -6.98 -25.96 22.81
CA VAL A 11 -6.00 -24.94 23.18
C VAL A 11 -6.50 -24.27 24.47
N ASP A 12 -5.76 -24.41 25.57
CA ASP A 12 -6.18 -23.86 26.85
C ASP A 12 -6.14 -22.33 26.77
N ALA A 13 -7.31 -21.71 26.96
CA ALA A 13 -7.50 -20.26 26.98
C ALA A 13 -6.46 -19.46 27.84
N PRO A 14 -5.96 -19.95 28.99
CA PRO A 14 -4.92 -19.23 29.75
C PRO A 14 -3.56 -19.16 29.04
N GLU A 15 -3.16 -20.15 28.26
CA GLU A 15 -1.86 -20.18 27.56
C GLU A 15 -1.87 -19.19 26.39
N VAL A 16 -3.00 -19.12 25.68
CA VAL A 16 -3.26 -18.09 24.65
C VAL A 16 -3.25 -16.69 25.27
N ALA A 17 -3.82 -16.53 26.46
CA ALA A 17 -3.79 -15.25 27.17
C ALA A 17 -2.36 -14.83 27.56
N ALA A 18 -1.51 -15.79 27.96
CA ALA A 18 -0.09 -15.54 28.26
C ALA A 18 0.69 -15.09 27.01
N TYR A 19 0.46 -15.77 25.87
CA TYR A 19 1.04 -15.39 24.58
C TYR A 19 0.69 -13.95 24.19
N TRP A 20 -0.59 -13.60 24.22
CA TRP A 20 -1.04 -12.25 23.84
C TRP A 20 -0.63 -11.17 24.86
N ALA A 21 -0.45 -11.54 26.13
CA ALA A 21 0.06 -10.63 27.15
C ALA A 21 1.54 -10.32 26.91
N GLU A 22 2.35 -11.32 26.56
CA GLU A 22 3.78 -11.12 26.30
C GLU A 22 4.02 -10.34 25.00
N ARG A 23 3.26 -10.64 23.93
CA ARG A 23 3.29 -9.83 22.69
C ARG A 23 3.01 -8.35 22.97
N ARG A 24 2.02 -8.04 23.81
CA ARG A 24 1.70 -6.66 24.20
C ARG A 24 2.82 -5.99 24.99
N ARG A 25 3.40 -6.68 25.98
CA ARG A 25 4.54 -6.16 26.77
C ARG A 25 5.77 -5.91 25.89
N TYR A 26 6.05 -6.80 24.94
CA TYR A 26 7.16 -6.67 24.02
C TYR A 26 6.97 -5.45 23.10
N LEU A 27 5.77 -5.29 22.51
CA LEU A 27 5.43 -4.11 21.71
C LEU A 27 5.55 -2.81 22.51
N GLU A 28 5.10 -2.77 23.77
CA GLU A 28 5.27 -1.61 24.65
C GLU A 28 6.75 -1.27 24.91
N ARG A 29 7.61 -2.30 24.99
CA ARG A 29 9.05 -2.13 25.18
C ARG A 29 9.72 -1.59 23.93
N ILE A 30 9.45 -2.18 22.75
CA ILE A 30 10.03 -1.74 21.48
C ILE A 30 9.58 -0.31 21.14
N ARG A 31 8.33 0.04 21.42
CA ARG A 31 7.79 1.37 21.11
C ARG A 31 8.48 2.51 21.87
N LYS A 32 9.20 2.20 22.96
CA LYS A 32 10.05 3.14 23.73
C LYS A 32 11.43 3.34 23.10
N ILE A 33 11.85 2.47 22.19
CA ILE A 33 13.15 2.54 21.52
C ILE A 33 13.07 3.60 20.40
N PRO A 34 13.92 4.66 20.44
CA PRO A 34 13.87 5.73 19.45
C PRO A 34 14.30 5.26 18.05
N GLU A 35 15.23 4.30 17.95
CA GLU A 35 15.70 3.75 16.68
C GLU A 35 14.58 3.05 15.88
N THR A 36 13.78 2.19 16.55
CA THR A 36 12.66 1.51 15.88
C THR A 36 11.60 2.49 15.42
N ARG A 37 11.35 3.56 16.19
CA ARG A 37 10.47 4.66 15.76
C ARG A 37 10.98 5.36 14.50
N GLN A 38 12.26 5.67 14.44
CA GLN A 38 12.87 6.33 13.30
C GLN A 38 12.78 5.45 12.05
N ARG A 39 13.11 4.15 12.18
CA ARG A 39 12.98 3.17 11.07
C ARG A 39 11.54 3.04 10.60
N PHE A 40 10.58 2.94 11.51
CA PHE A 40 9.16 2.92 11.17
C PHE A 40 8.75 4.14 10.34
N TRP A 41 9.11 5.35 10.78
CA TRP A 41 8.76 6.57 10.04
C TRP A 41 9.47 6.66 8.69
N GLN A 42 10.71 6.20 8.58
CA GLN A 42 11.41 6.14 7.31
C GLN A 42 10.75 5.15 6.34
N GLU A 43 10.39 3.96 6.80
CA GLU A 43 9.71 2.95 5.99
C GLU A 43 8.31 3.42 5.57
N VAL A 44 7.54 4.01 6.49
CA VAL A 44 6.25 4.65 6.19
C VAL A 44 6.45 5.76 5.16
N ALA A 45 7.44 6.64 5.34
CA ALA A 45 7.68 7.73 4.41
C ALA A 45 8.06 7.23 3.01
N ILE A 46 8.96 6.24 2.90
CA ILE A 46 9.34 5.64 1.63
C ILE A 46 8.16 4.94 0.97
N TYR A 47 7.38 4.20 1.75
CA TYR A 47 6.18 3.51 1.30
C TYR A 47 5.14 4.50 0.74
N LEU A 48 4.82 5.54 1.51
CA LEU A 48 3.88 6.58 1.11
C LEU A 48 4.40 7.35 -0.10
N LEU A 49 5.67 7.74 -0.10
CA LEU A 49 6.28 8.49 -1.19
C LEU A 49 6.23 7.70 -2.50
N ARG A 50 6.64 6.43 -2.47
CA ARG A 50 6.55 5.55 -3.63
C ARG A 50 5.12 5.47 -4.14
N ARG A 51 4.16 5.24 -3.24
CA ARG A 51 2.74 5.10 -3.58
C ARG A 51 2.15 6.39 -4.16
N VAL A 52 2.48 7.55 -3.60
CA VAL A 52 2.08 8.87 -4.13
C VAL A 52 2.71 9.11 -5.50
N LEU A 53 4.00 8.83 -5.67
CA LEU A 53 4.69 8.98 -6.96
C LEU A 53 4.09 8.08 -8.04
N TRP A 54 3.72 6.84 -7.71
CA TRP A 54 3.02 5.95 -8.65
C TRP A 54 1.61 6.44 -8.95
N SER A 55 0.85 6.81 -7.92
CA SER A 55 -0.56 7.22 -8.03
C SER A 55 -0.72 8.51 -8.81
N PHE A 56 0.12 9.52 -8.57
CA PHE A 56 0.04 10.82 -9.23
C PHE A 56 1.00 10.98 -10.41
N GLY A 57 2.05 10.17 -10.51
CA GLY A 57 2.98 10.23 -11.63
C GLY A 57 2.58 9.26 -12.74
N PHE A 58 2.58 7.97 -12.45
CA PHE A 58 2.44 6.94 -13.48
C PHE A 58 1.01 6.85 -14.03
N PHE A 59 0.00 6.66 -13.18
CA PHE A 59 -1.36 6.38 -13.68
C PHE A 59 -1.99 7.52 -14.49
N PRO A 60 -1.92 8.79 -14.05
CA PRO A 60 -2.50 9.90 -14.82
C PRO A 60 -1.78 10.09 -16.16
N VAL A 61 -0.44 10.05 -16.18
CA VAL A 61 0.36 10.12 -17.42
C VAL A 61 0.01 8.97 -18.35
N PHE A 62 0.00 7.74 -17.81
CA PHE A 62 -0.28 6.55 -18.58
C PHE A 62 -1.67 6.63 -19.21
N LEU A 63 -2.71 7.02 -18.47
CA LEU A 63 -4.06 7.17 -19.00
C LEU A 63 -4.17 8.31 -20.01
N ALA A 64 -3.51 9.44 -19.75
CA ALA A 64 -3.48 10.59 -20.67
C ALA A 64 -2.88 10.23 -22.03
N PHE A 65 -1.94 9.29 -22.08
CA PHE A 65 -1.38 8.76 -23.33
C PHE A 65 -2.17 7.57 -23.89
N TRP A 66 -2.54 6.63 -23.03
CA TRP A 66 -3.15 5.35 -23.42
C TRP A 66 -4.54 5.52 -24.01
N ILE A 67 -5.38 6.39 -23.42
CA ILE A 67 -6.74 6.61 -23.91
C ILE A 67 -6.72 7.16 -25.36
N PRO A 68 -6.00 8.24 -25.68
CA PRO A 68 -5.86 8.70 -27.06
C PRO A 68 -5.25 7.64 -27.99
N PHE A 69 -4.26 6.88 -27.51
CA PHE A 69 -3.60 5.86 -28.32
C PHE A 69 -4.54 4.72 -28.71
N VAL A 70 -5.40 4.27 -27.78
CA VAL A 70 -6.45 3.29 -28.04
C VAL A 70 -7.52 3.85 -28.98
N MET A 71 -7.94 5.11 -28.79
CA MET A 71 -8.89 5.78 -29.68
C MET A 71 -8.34 5.90 -31.10
N ALA A 72 -7.03 6.11 -31.25
CA ALA A 72 -6.33 6.11 -32.52
C ALA A 72 -6.04 4.70 -33.07
N SER A 73 -6.65 3.65 -32.52
CA SER A 73 -6.44 2.25 -32.93
C SER A 73 -4.96 1.85 -32.91
N PHE A 74 -4.21 2.31 -31.92
CA PHE A 74 -2.78 2.09 -31.75
C PHE A 74 -1.91 2.69 -32.89
N ASN A 75 -2.43 3.66 -33.64
CA ASN A 75 -1.68 4.38 -34.65
C ASN A 75 -1.15 5.72 -34.09
N PRO A 76 0.18 5.85 -33.87
CA PRO A 76 0.75 7.06 -33.28
C PRO A 76 0.64 8.27 -34.21
N VAL A 77 0.60 8.08 -35.53
CA VAL A 77 0.47 9.18 -36.49
C VAL A 77 -0.91 9.79 -36.39
N VAL A 78 -1.95 8.96 -36.38
CA VAL A 78 -3.34 9.42 -36.22
C VAL A 78 -3.51 10.14 -34.89
N MET A 79 -3.01 9.55 -33.79
CA MET A 79 -3.03 10.20 -32.48
C MET A 79 -2.37 11.58 -32.50
N ALA A 80 -1.20 11.72 -33.14
CA ALA A 80 -0.53 13.01 -33.25
C ALA A 80 -1.32 14.00 -34.11
N SER A 81 -1.87 13.55 -35.25
CA SER A 81 -2.72 14.37 -36.11
C SER A 81 -3.98 14.87 -35.40
N ASP A 82 -4.52 14.11 -34.44
CA ASP A 82 -5.67 14.52 -33.64
C ASP A 82 -5.27 15.45 -32.48
N LEU A 83 -4.10 15.25 -31.86
CA LEU A 83 -3.64 16.01 -30.69
C LEU A 83 -2.99 17.35 -31.04
N ILE A 84 -2.27 17.45 -32.16
CA ILE A 84 -1.56 18.67 -32.57
C ILE A 84 -2.53 19.87 -32.70
N PRO A 85 -3.68 19.75 -33.39
CA PRO A 85 -4.62 20.86 -33.50
C PRO A 85 -5.16 21.34 -32.14
N LEU A 86 -5.34 20.43 -31.17
CA LEU A 86 -5.78 20.79 -29.82
C LEU A 86 -4.70 21.59 -29.08
N LEU A 87 -3.43 21.21 -29.23
CA LEU A 87 -2.31 21.94 -28.66
C LEU A 87 -2.16 23.34 -29.29
N GLU A 88 -2.27 23.44 -30.62
CA GLU A 88 -2.24 24.72 -31.32
C GLU A 88 -3.41 25.62 -30.89
N ALA A 89 -4.63 25.07 -30.79
CA ALA A 89 -5.79 25.80 -30.30
C ALA A 89 -5.60 26.29 -28.86
N PHE A 90 -5.00 25.48 -27.99
CA PHE A 90 -4.67 25.89 -26.62
C PHE A 90 -3.61 27.00 -26.59
N VAL A 91 -2.51 26.86 -27.33
CA VAL A 91 -1.42 27.86 -27.36
C VAL A 91 -1.92 29.20 -27.92
N ASN A 92 -2.79 29.15 -28.93
CA ASN A 92 -3.38 30.34 -29.55
C ASN A 92 -4.58 30.90 -28.77
N SER A 93 -5.03 30.24 -27.70
CA SER A 93 -6.18 30.71 -26.91
C SER A 93 -5.81 31.87 -25.99
N ASN A 94 -6.83 32.60 -25.52
CA ASN A 94 -6.64 33.70 -24.60
C ASN A 94 -6.21 33.19 -23.19
N PRO A 95 -5.62 34.06 -22.35
CA PRO A 95 -5.14 33.63 -21.03
C PRO A 95 -6.22 33.04 -20.11
N GLU A 96 -7.47 33.50 -20.24
CA GLU A 96 -8.60 32.99 -19.46
C GLU A 96 -8.90 31.52 -19.80
N VAL A 97 -9.02 31.19 -21.09
CA VAL A 97 -9.24 29.82 -21.55
C VAL A 97 -8.05 28.92 -21.20
N GLN A 98 -6.82 29.43 -21.32
CA GLN A 98 -5.63 28.69 -20.90
C GLN A 98 -5.68 28.33 -19.41
N ALA A 99 -5.99 29.30 -18.55
CA ALA A 99 -6.08 29.09 -17.10
C ALA A 99 -7.18 28.07 -16.75
N THR A 100 -8.36 28.18 -17.37
CA THR A 100 -9.44 27.21 -17.18
C THR A 100 -9.06 25.81 -17.65
N THR A 101 -8.37 25.69 -18.79
CA THR A 101 -7.92 24.40 -19.33
C THR A 101 -6.89 23.75 -18.40
N ILE A 102 -5.87 24.49 -17.96
CA ILE A 102 -4.86 24.00 -17.02
C ILE A 102 -5.53 23.58 -15.70
N SER A 103 -6.45 24.39 -15.17
CA SER A 103 -7.18 24.06 -13.95
C SER A 103 -7.96 22.75 -14.10
N THR A 104 -8.68 22.59 -15.22
CA THR A 104 -9.43 21.38 -15.51
C THR A 104 -8.50 20.16 -15.62
N LEU A 105 -7.37 20.28 -16.30
CA LEU A 105 -6.37 19.21 -16.43
C LEU A 105 -5.78 18.83 -15.06
N LEU A 106 -5.43 19.82 -14.23
CA LEU A 106 -4.92 19.56 -12.88
C LEU A 106 -5.95 18.86 -12.00
N ILE A 107 -7.23 19.28 -12.07
CA ILE A 107 -8.31 18.65 -11.31
C ILE A 107 -8.53 17.20 -11.79
N ALA A 108 -8.56 16.97 -13.10
CA ALA A 108 -8.69 15.63 -13.67
C ALA A 108 -7.50 14.74 -13.25
N TRP A 109 -6.28 15.26 -13.33
CA TRP A 109 -5.06 14.58 -12.92
C TRP A 109 -5.09 14.22 -11.43
N ALA A 110 -5.44 15.17 -10.57
CA ALA A 110 -5.56 14.95 -9.13
C ALA A 110 -6.67 13.96 -8.79
N SER A 111 -7.80 14.00 -9.50
CA SER A 111 -8.93 13.09 -9.31
C SER A 111 -8.55 11.65 -9.65
N ILE A 112 -7.91 11.43 -10.79
CA ILE A 112 -7.38 10.12 -11.20
C ILE A 112 -6.34 9.65 -10.18
N GLY A 113 -5.38 10.52 -9.83
CA GLY A 113 -4.32 10.16 -8.88
C GLY A 113 -4.87 9.79 -7.51
N PHE A 114 -5.86 10.53 -7.01
CA PHE A 114 -6.49 10.24 -5.72
C PHE A 114 -7.30 8.93 -5.76
N PHE A 115 -8.03 8.67 -6.85
CA PHE A 115 -8.73 7.40 -7.04
C PHE A 115 -7.75 6.22 -6.93
N PHE A 116 -6.66 6.24 -7.70
CA PHE A 116 -5.65 5.18 -7.63
C PHE A 116 -4.95 5.10 -6.28
N LEU A 117 -4.69 6.24 -5.63
CA LEU A 117 -4.11 6.26 -4.29
C LEU A 117 -4.99 5.49 -3.31
N VAL A 118 -6.29 5.79 -3.25
CA VAL A 118 -7.24 5.12 -2.36
C VAL A 118 -7.32 3.62 -2.67
N PHE A 119 -7.41 3.25 -3.94
CA PHE A 119 -7.45 1.84 -4.34
C PHE A 119 -6.17 1.10 -3.95
N ASP A 120 -5.01 1.70 -4.18
CA ASP A 120 -3.72 1.11 -3.84
C ASP A 120 -3.66 0.93 -2.30
N PHE A 121 -4.11 1.91 -1.51
CA PHE A 121 -4.24 1.78 -0.04
C PHE A 121 -5.10 0.60 0.41
N VAL A 122 -6.21 0.34 -0.28
CA VAL A 122 -7.12 -0.77 0.05
C VAL A 122 -6.52 -2.11 -0.34
N LEU A 123 -5.87 -2.21 -1.51
CA LEU A 123 -5.36 -3.48 -2.04
C LEU A 123 -4.06 -3.94 -1.36
N THR A 124 -3.23 -2.99 -0.97
CA THR A 124 -1.90 -3.26 -0.42
C THR A 124 -1.80 -2.51 0.89
N PRO A 125 -2.26 -3.09 2.01
CA PRO A 125 -2.14 -2.46 3.32
C PRO A 125 -0.66 -2.45 3.74
N PHE A 126 -0.26 -1.38 4.44
CA PHE A 126 1.09 -1.25 4.97
C PHE A 126 1.30 -2.30 6.07
N LYS A 127 2.28 -3.19 5.89
CA LYS A 127 2.73 -4.08 6.96
C LYS A 127 3.69 -3.32 7.85
N SER A 128 3.37 -3.19 9.13
CA SER A 128 4.21 -2.42 10.03
C SER A 128 5.48 -3.20 10.40
N PRO A 129 6.67 -2.56 10.41
CA PRO A 129 7.89 -3.22 10.89
C PRO A 129 7.80 -3.65 12.37
N TYR A 130 6.92 -3.02 13.16
CA TYR A 130 6.62 -3.46 14.53
C TYR A 130 5.96 -4.84 14.60
N GLU A 131 5.04 -5.14 13.69
CA GLU A 131 4.41 -6.47 13.63
C GLU A 131 5.43 -7.53 13.23
N TYR A 132 6.32 -7.21 12.30
CA TYR A 132 7.40 -8.10 11.90
C TYR A 132 8.37 -8.42 13.05
N GLU A 133 8.86 -7.40 13.76
CA GLU A 133 9.76 -7.60 14.91
C GLU A 133 9.07 -8.37 16.04
N ALA A 134 7.79 -8.08 16.31
CA ALA A 134 7.01 -8.82 17.28
C ALA A 134 6.81 -10.29 16.88
N ASP A 135 6.51 -10.57 15.62
CA ASP A 135 6.31 -11.94 15.14
C ASP A 135 7.62 -12.77 15.19
N VAL A 136 8.77 -12.15 14.88
CA VAL A 136 10.09 -12.82 15.00
C VAL A 136 10.42 -13.12 16.46
N TYR A 137 10.15 -12.18 17.37
CA TYR A 137 10.35 -12.39 18.81
C TYR A 137 9.40 -13.44 19.38
N MET A 138 8.13 -13.44 18.98
CA MET A 138 7.19 -14.45 19.47
C MET A 138 7.57 -15.85 18.99
N LYS A 139 8.09 -16.01 17.77
CA LYS A 139 8.60 -17.31 17.29
C LYS A 139 9.78 -17.84 18.12
N SER A 140 10.70 -16.97 18.54
CA SER A 140 11.80 -17.41 19.40
C SER A 140 11.34 -17.66 20.84
N TRP A 141 10.35 -16.90 21.33
CA TRP A 141 9.72 -17.12 22.63
C TRP A 141 8.92 -18.43 22.69
N GLU A 142 8.19 -18.78 21.63
CA GLU A 142 7.50 -20.07 21.48
C GLU A 142 8.48 -21.24 21.48
N GLN A 143 9.63 -21.12 20.81
CA GLN A 143 10.68 -22.15 20.81
C GLN A 143 11.28 -22.38 22.20
N LEU A 144 11.41 -21.33 23.01
CA LEU A 144 11.95 -21.41 24.37
C LEU A 144 10.91 -21.92 25.38
N ASN A 145 9.61 -21.72 25.13
CA ASN A 145 8.51 -22.14 25.99
C ASN A 145 7.70 -23.31 25.40
N HIS A 146 8.33 -24.08 24.51
CA HIS A 146 7.69 -25.18 23.78
C HIS A 146 7.07 -26.24 24.72
N ASP A 147 7.62 -26.42 25.92
CA ASP A 147 7.10 -27.33 26.94
C ASP A 147 5.87 -26.79 27.70
N GLN A 148 5.57 -25.49 27.60
CA GLN A 148 4.46 -24.80 28.30
C GLN A 148 3.35 -24.32 27.35
N LEU A 149 3.48 -24.58 26.05
CA LEU A 149 2.52 -24.17 25.03
C LEU A 149 1.99 -25.42 24.32
N PRO A 150 0.71 -25.44 23.90
CA PRO A 150 0.15 -26.60 23.25
C PRO A 150 0.77 -26.74 21.85
N ASP A 151 0.96 -27.99 21.40
CA ASP A 151 1.35 -28.31 20.02
C ASP A 151 0.31 -27.76 19.03
N LYS A 152 0.52 -26.51 18.62
CA LYS A 152 0.02 -25.79 17.42
C LYS A 152 -0.27 -24.33 17.76
N VAL A 153 0.70 -23.49 17.44
CA VAL A 153 0.50 -22.15 16.84
C VAL A 153 1.29 -22.11 15.55
#